data_AF-A0A662U5Y9-F1
#
_entry.id   AF-A0A662U5Y9-F1
#
_cell.length_a   1.000
_cell.length_b   1.000
_cell.length_c   1.000
_cell.angle_alpha   90.00
_cell.angle_beta   90.00
_cell.angle_gamma   90.00
#
_symmetry.space_group_name_H-M   'P 1'
#
loop_
_entity.id
_entity.type
_entity.pdbx_description
1 polymer ?
#
loop_
_entity_poly.entity_id
_entity_poly.type
_entity_poly.pdbx_seq_one_letter_code
_entity_poly.pdbx_strand_id
1 'polypeptide(L)'
;MFIKITSVNPKELAQIGAEFKEKLSKLEKELNNYLLKLGFEVSYHYELNALKLSTEDTKRILKLIGVKPVLVFPILRIKPKREILDAFILEDGRIVLRHTLIEGEKIKQQYYVLTSKGLKRI
;
A
#
# COMPACT_ATOMS: atom_id res chain seq x y z
N MET A 1 43.05 -1.40 -4.81
CA MET A 1 42.37 -0.84 -3.63
C MET A 1 41.09 -1.63 -3.42
N PHE A 2 41.08 -2.55 -2.45
CA PHE A 2 39.88 -3.33 -2.11
C PHE A 2 39.05 -2.50 -1.14
N ILE A 3 37.84 -2.11 -1.54
CA ILE A 3 36.88 -1.46 -0.64
C ILE A 3 36.53 -2.50 0.42
N LYS A 4 37.04 -2.31 1.65
CA LYS A 4 36.69 -3.11 2.81
C LYS A 4 35.27 -2.71 3.21
N ILE A 5 34.27 -3.43 2.70
CA ILE A 5 32.88 -3.26 3.12
C ILE A 5 32.83 -3.67 4.60
N THR A 6 32.82 -2.70 5.48
CA THR A 6 32.61 -2.92 6.90
C THR A 6 31.16 -3.37 7.12
N SER A 7 31.05 -4.63 7.54
CA SER A 7 29.99 -5.23 8.38
C SER A 7 28.55 -5.26 7.86
N VAL A 8 28.33 -5.76 6.63
CA VAL A 8 27.03 -6.34 6.30
C VAL A 8 27.16 -7.86 6.44
N ASN A 9 26.53 -8.45 7.46
CA ASN A 9 26.49 -9.90 7.64
C ASN A 9 25.41 -10.51 6.72
N PRO A 10 25.77 -11.28 5.68
CA PRO A 10 24.77 -11.82 4.75
C PRO A 10 23.73 -12.74 5.41
N LYS A 11 24.10 -13.43 6.51
CA LYS A 11 23.16 -14.27 7.26
C LYS A 11 22.09 -13.43 7.96
N GLU A 12 22.49 -12.30 8.52
CA GLU A 12 21.58 -11.35 9.18
C GLU A 12 20.60 -10.74 8.16
N LEU A 13 21.10 -10.37 6.97
CA LEU A 13 20.23 -9.93 5.88
C LEU A 13 19.22 -11.00 5.44
N ALA A 14 19.65 -12.25 5.33
CA ALA A 14 18.76 -13.35 4.96
C ALA A 14 17.66 -13.56 6.02
N GLN A 15 18.01 -13.46 7.31
CA GLN A 15 17.05 -13.55 8.41
C GLN A 15 16.04 -12.41 8.36
N ILE A 16 16.50 -11.16 8.24
CA ILE A 16 15.61 -9.99 8.12
C ILE A 16 14.67 -10.15 6.92
N GLY A 17 15.18 -10.62 5.78
CA GLY A 17 14.38 -10.90 4.59
C GLY A 17 13.28 -11.94 4.82
N ALA A 18 13.60 -13.03 5.53
CA ALA A 18 12.64 -14.07 5.87
C ALA A 18 11.54 -13.55 6.81
N GLU A 19 11.92 -12.86 7.88
CA GLU A 19 10.98 -12.26 8.85
C GLU A 19 10.07 -11.22 8.19
N PHE A 20 10.64 -10.38 7.31
CA PHE A 20 9.88 -9.40 6.55
C PHE A 20 8.85 -10.08 5.64
N LYS A 21 9.25 -11.11 4.90
CA LYS A 21 8.35 -11.86 4.00
C LYS A 21 7.19 -12.48 4.76
N GLU A 22 7.44 -13.08 5.93
CA GLU A 22 6.39 -13.68 6.76
C GLU A 22 5.41 -12.63 7.28
N LYS A 23 5.92 -11.52 7.85
CA LYS A 23 5.09 -10.42 8.36
C LYS A 23 4.27 -9.76 7.26
N LEU A 24 4.87 -9.55 6.09
CA LEU A 24 4.20 -9.00 4.93
C LEU A 24 3.06 -9.91 4.45
N SER A 25 3.31 -11.22 4.35
CA SER A 25 2.26 -12.17 3.95
C SER A 25 1.08 -12.20 4.94
N LYS A 26 1.35 -12.10 6.24
CA LYS A 26 0.29 -11.98 7.25
C LYS A 26 -0.52 -10.70 7.09
N LEU A 27 0.16 -9.57 6.88
CA LEU A 27 -0.48 -8.26 6.64
C LEU A 27 -1.37 -8.29 5.39
N GLU A 28 -0.88 -8.86 4.28
CA GLU A 28 -1.63 -8.98 3.04
C GLU A 28 -2.93 -9.78 3.22
N LYS A 29 -2.87 -10.90 3.95
CA LYS A 29 -4.05 -11.72 4.26
C LYS A 29 -5.08 -10.95 5.08
N GLU A 30 -4.64 -10.27 6.15
CA GLU A 30 -5.54 -9.48 7.00
C GLU A 30 -6.16 -8.30 6.23
N LEU A 31 -5.35 -7.59 5.45
CA LEU A 31 -5.82 -6.51 4.59
C LEU A 31 -6.85 -7.01 3.58
N ASN A 32 -6.58 -8.14 2.91
CA ASN A 32 -7.51 -8.73 1.95
C ASN A 32 -8.82 -9.15 2.62
N ASN A 33 -8.76 -9.81 3.78
CA ASN A 33 -9.96 -10.17 4.55
C ASN A 33 -10.81 -8.95 4.93
N TYR A 34 -10.17 -7.83 5.26
CA TYR A 34 -10.86 -6.59 5.57
C TYR A 34 -11.47 -5.93 4.33
N LEU A 35 -10.70 -5.85 3.25
CA LEU A 35 -11.10 -5.24 1.98
C LEU A 35 -12.20 -6.02 1.25
N LEU A 36 -12.19 -7.36 1.31
CA LEU A 36 -13.20 -8.22 0.68
C LEU A 36 -14.61 -7.91 1.21
N LYS A 37 -14.73 -7.64 2.51
CA LYS A 37 -16.01 -7.24 3.14
C LYS A 37 -16.56 -5.93 2.58
N LEU A 38 -15.69 -5.10 2.00
CA LEU A 38 -16.00 -3.79 1.44
C LEU A 38 -16.06 -3.82 -0.11
N GLY A 39 -15.95 -5.00 -0.72
CA GLY A 39 -16.00 -5.19 -2.17
C GLY A 39 -14.68 -4.93 -2.89
N PHE A 40 -13.55 -4.99 -2.17
CA PHE A 40 -12.19 -4.83 -2.70
C PHE A 40 -11.38 -6.10 -2.48
N GLU A 41 -10.38 -6.35 -3.31
CA GLU A 41 -9.46 -7.47 -3.19
C GLU A 41 -8.04 -6.95 -3.37
N VAL A 42 -7.08 -7.44 -2.58
CA VAL A 42 -5.67 -7.15 -2.83
C VAL A 42 -5.27 -7.84 -4.14
N SER A 43 -4.68 -7.11 -5.09
CA SER A 43 -4.41 -7.68 -6.41
C SER A 43 -3.27 -8.71 -6.37
N TYR A 44 -3.61 -9.99 -6.17
CA TYR A 44 -2.65 -11.10 -6.15
C TYR A 44 -2.02 -11.38 -7.53
N HIS A 45 -2.63 -10.88 -8.62
CA HIS A 45 -2.18 -11.15 -9.99
C HIS A 45 -0.88 -10.47 -10.40
N TYR A 46 -0.34 -9.57 -9.58
CA TYR A 46 0.87 -8.84 -9.94
C TYR A 46 2.14 -9.27 -9.20
N GLU A 47 2.11 -10.28 -8.30
CA GLU A 47 3.23 -10.55 -7.38
C GLU A 47 3.76 -9.27 -6.70
N LEU A 48 2.92 -8.22 -6.63
CA LEU A 48 3.29 -6.89 -6.16
C LEU A 48 3.17 -6.89 -4.63
N ASN A 49 4.20 -7.48 -4.03
CA ASN A 49 4.65 -7.19 -2.68
C ASN A 49 4.57 -5.68 -2.45
N ALA A 50 4.05 -5.24 -1.30
CA ALA A 50 3.89 -3.82 -0.94
C ALA A 50 4.91 -2.90 -1.63
N LEU A 51 4.43 -1.91 -2.38
CA LEU A 51 5.33 -1.03 -3.11
C LEU A 51 6.04 -0.11 -2.12
N LYS A 52 7.32 0.14 -2.38
CA LYS A 52 8.05 1.21 -1.71
C LYS A 52 7.32 2.53 -1.99
N LEU A 53 6.91 3.20 -0.92
CA LEU A 53 6.30 4.53 -1.02
C LEU A 53 7.27 5.52 -1.65
N SER A 54 6.80 6.26 -2.64
CA SER A 54 7.56 7.40 -3.16
C SER A 54 7.61 8.52 -2.11
N THR A 55 8.66 9.34 -2.16
CA THR A 55 8.76 10.54 -1.31
C THR A 55 7.59 11.49 -1.56
N GLU A 56 7.09 11.55 -2.80
CA GLU A 56 5.94 12.37 -3.17
C GLU A 56 4.64 11.86 -2.56
N ASP A 57 4.38 10.55 -2.63
CA ASP A 57 3.21 9.94 -2.00
C ASP A 57 3.23 10.15 -0.49
N THR A 58 4.40 9.96 0.12
CA THR A 58 4.59 10.19 1.56
C THR A 58 4.22 11.62 1.94
N LYS A 59 4.75 12.62 1.22
CA LYS A 59 4.46 14.04 1.46
C LYS A 59 2.99 14.37 1.19
N ARG A 60 2.42 13.84 0.12
CA ARG A 60 1.04 14.11 -0.31
C ARG A 60 0.03 13.57 0.70
N ILE A 61 0.17 12.30 1.09
CA ILE A 61 -0.72 11.67 2.08
C ILE A 61 -0.56 12.33 3.45
N LEU A 62 0.68 12.63 3.87
CA LEU A 62 0.93 13.37 5.11
C LEU A 62 0.23 14.73 5.11
N LYS A 63 0.31 15.49 4.01
CA LYS A 63 -0.39 16.77 3.88
C LYS A 63 -1.92 16.63 3.90
N LEU A 64 -2.44 15.55 3.33
CA LEU A 64 -3.87 15.28 3.18
C LEU A 64 -4.54 14.88 4.51
N ILE A 65 -3.89 14.00 5.29
CA ILE A 65 -4.48 13.37 6.48
C ILE A 65 -3.78 13.78 7.80
N GLY A 66 -2.57 14.31 7.72
CA GLY A 66 -1.73 14.60 8.89
C GLY A 66 -0.99 13.38 9.44
N VAL A 67 -1.09 12.20 8.80
CA VAL A 67 -0.41 10.97 9.21
C VAL A 67 0.34 10.36 8.04
N LYS A 68 1.53 9.82 8.32
CA LYS A 68 2.40 9.27 7.29
C LYS A 68 1.91 7.90 6.83
N PRO A 69 1.99 7.61 5.52
CA PRO A 69 1.84 6.25 5.02
C PRO A 69 3.09 5.42 5.33
N VAL A 70 2.90 4.13 5.61
CA VAL A 70 3.95 3.14 5.89
C VAL A 70 4.13 2.17 4.74
N LEU A 71 3.01 1.71 4.15
CA LEU A 71 2.99 0.79 3.02
C LEU A 71 1.88 1.17 2.04
N VAL A 72 2.02 0.76 0.78
CA VAL A 72 0.97 0.87 -0.22
C VAL A 72 0.81 -0.45 -0.98
N PHE A 73 -0.44 -0.83 -1.21
CA PHE A 73 -0.82 -2.05 -1.92
C PHE A 73 -1.69 -1.72 -3.12
N PRO A 74 -1.46 -2.32 -4.30
CA PRO A 74 -2.42 -2.27 -5.38
C PRO A 74 -3.63 -3.14 -5.02
N ILE A 75 -4.82 -2.57 -5.10
CA ILE A 75 -6.08 -3.25 -4.80
C ILE A 75 -7.03 -3.16 -5.99
N LEU A 76 -7.85 -4.17 -6.16
CA LEU A 76 -8.90 -4.25 -7.16
C LEU A 76 -10.25 -4.05 -6.48
N ARG A 77 -11.02 -3.07 -6.93
CA ARG A 77 -12.44 -3.00 -6.64
C ARG A 77 -13.17 -4.07 -7.45
N ILE A 78 -13.99 -4.90 -6.82
CA ILE A 78 -14.68 -6.01 -7.50
C ILE A 78 -16.09 -5.60 -7.94
N LYS A 79 -16.73 -4.66 -7.21
CA LYS A 79 -18.10 -4.18 -7.49
C LYS A 79 -18.23 -2.66 -7.26
N PRO A 80 -19.02 -1.93 -8.07
CA PRO A 80 -19.81 -2.39 -9.22
C PRO A 80 -18.99 -2.53 -10.52
N LYS A 81 -17.80 -1.94 -10.58
CA LYS A 81 -16.89 -2.01 -11.74
C LYS A 81 -15.49 -2.38 -11.27
N ARG A 82 -14.77 -3.16 -12.08
CA ARG A 82 -13.36 -3.48 -11.84
C ARG A 82 -12.50 -2.24 -12.06
N GLU A 83 -11.87 -1.78 -10.99
CA GLU A 83 -10.99 -0.60 -10.95
C GLU A 83 -9.77 -0.93 -10.09
N ILE A 84 -8.59 -0.46 -10.51
CA ILE A 84 -7.37 -0.57 -9.70
C ILE A 84 -7.23 0.71 -8.87
N LEU A 85 -7.01 0.54 -7.57
CA LEU A 85 -6.74 1.62 -6.63
C LEU A 85 -5.46 1.30 -5.86
N ASP A 86 -4.88 2.33 -5.25
CA ASP A 86 -3.78 2.17 -4.30
C ASP A 86 -4.33 2.25 -2.88
N ALA A 87 -4.01 1.30 -2.03
CA ALA A 87 -4.35 1.28 -0.60
C ALA A 87 -3.12 1.62 0.25
N PHE A 88 -3.10 2.82 0.80
CA PHE A 88 -2.08 3.29 1.74
C PHE A 88 -2.45 2.90 3.17
N ILE A 89 -1.58 2.15 3.84
CA ILE A 89 -1.67 1.90 5.28
C ILE A 89 -0.90 2.99 6.01
N LEU A 90 -1.55 3.68 6.95
CA LEU A 90 -0.98 4.77 7.73
C LEU A 90 -0.37 4.27 9.03
N GLU A 91 0.53 5.06 9.62
CA GLU A 91 1.19 4.75 10.91
C GLU A 91 0.21 4.50 12.05
N ASP A 92 -0.98 5.11 12.01
CA ASP A 92 -2.05 4.96 13.00
C ASP A 92 -3.07 3.85 12.66
N GLY A 93 -2.80 3.06 11.62
CA GLY A 93 -3.65 1.95 11.18
C GLY A 93 -4.83 2.35 10.30
N ARG A 94 -5.03 3.64 10.00
CA ARG A 94 -6.03 4.04 8.99
C ARG A 94 -5.58 3.60 7.60
N ILE A 95 -6.57 3.35 6.73
CA ILE A 95 -6.33 3.01 5.34
C ILE A 95 -6.88 4.13 4.45
N VAL A 96 -6.04 4.66 3.57
CA VAL A 96 -6.42 5.65 2.55
C VAL A 96 -6.36 4.98 1.19
N LEU A 97 -7.43 5.07 0.41
CA LEU A 97 -7.46 4.64 -0.98
C LEU A 97 -7.24 5.82 -1.91
N ARG A 98 -6.40 5.63 -2.92
CA ARG A 98 -6.27 6.55 -4.05
C ARG A 98 -6.84 5.89 -5.30
N HIS A 99 -7.80 6.55 -5.92
CA HIS A 99 -8.26 6.22 -7.26
C HIS A 99 -7.60 7.18 -8.24
N THR A 100 -6.79 6.64 -9.16
CA THR A 100 -6.17 7.40 -10.25
C THR A 100 -7.01 7.23 -11.50
N LEU A 101 -7.61 8.32 -11.97
CA LEU A 101 -8.43 8.41 -13.17
C LEU A 101 -7.64 9.08 -14.29
N ILE A 102 -7.71 8.51 -15.49
CA ILE A 102 -7.17 9.12 -16.71
C ILE A 102 -8.36 9.63 -17.52
N GLU A 103 -8.51 10.96 -17.61
CA GLU A 103 -9.56 11.62 -18.37
C GLU A 103 -8.91 12.50 -19.46
N GLY A 104 -8.91 12.00 -20.71
CA GLY A 104 -8.17 12.64 -21.80
C GLY A 104 -6.66 12.68 -21.50
N GLU A 105 -6.07 13.87 -21.56
CA GLU A 105 -4.65 14.08 -21.23
C GLU A 105 -4.39 14.37 -19.74
N LYS A 106 -5.43 14.36 -18.89
CA LYS A 106 -5.30 14.72 -17.47
C LYS A 106 -5.36 13.50 -16.57
N ILE A 107 -4.40 13.41 -15.65
CA ILE A 107 -4.42 12.46 -14.54
C ILE A 107 -5.10 13.13 -13.34
N LYS A 108 -6.23 12.58 -12.89
CA LYS A 108 -6.95 13.00 -11.69
C LYS A 108 -6.77 11.96 -10.59
N GLN A 109 -6.49 12.42 -9.38
CA GLN A 109 -6.40 11.54 -8.21
C GLN A 109 -7.50 11.90 -7.22
N GLN A 110 -8.25 10.89 -6.79
CA GLN A 110 -9.27 11.00 -5.76
C GLN A 110 -8.87 10.18 -4.55
N TYR A 111 -9.06 10.72 -3.36
CA TYR A 111 -8.66 10.08 -2.11
C TYR A 111 -9.89 9.73 -1.27
N TYR A 112 -9.83 8.58 -0.61
CA TYR A 112 -10.89 8.07 0.22
C TYR A 112 -10.29 7.48 1.50
N VAL A 113 -10.92 7.70 2.64
CA VAL A 113 -10.59 6.99 3.88
C VAL A 113 -11.50 5.79 4.01
N LEU A 114 -10.90 4.64 4.29
CA LEU A 114 -11.62 3.43 4.62
C LEU A 114 -12.12 3.53 6.06
N THR A 115 -13.43 3.46 6.24
CA THR A 115 -14.08 3.47 7.55
C THR A 115 -14.90 2.20 7.75
N SER A 116 -15.33 1.92 8.98
CA SER A 116 -16.24 0.80 9.27
C SER A 116 -17.58 0.89 8.51
N LYS A 117 -17.97 2.08 8.07
CA LYS A 117 -19.20 2.34 7.30
C LYS A 117 -18.99 2.35 5.79
N GLY A 118 -17.76 2.10 5.31
CA GLY A 118 -17.39 2.16 3.90
C GLY A 118 -16.42 3.30 3.59
N LEU A 119 -16.41 3.75 2.32
CA LEU A 119 -15.48 4.77 1.83
C LEU A 119 -16.01 6.19 2.04
N LYS A 120 -15.19 7.01 2.70
CA LYS A 120 -15.44 8.45 2.83
C LYS A 120 -14.44 9.23 1.99
N ARG A 121 -14.92 9.99 1.01
CA ARG A 121 -14.07 10.86 0.18
C ARG A 121 -13.45 11.98 1.03
N ILE A 122 -12.20 12.33 0.74
CA ILE A 122 -11.45 13.43 1.34
C ILE A 122 -10.72 14.25 0.29
#